data_AF-A0A7S3KID3-F1
#
_entry.id   AF-A0A7S3KID3-F1
#
_cell.length_a   1.000
_cell.length_b   1.000
_cell.length_c   1.000
_cell.angle_alpha   90.00
_cell.angle_beta   90.00
_cell.angle_gamma   90.00
#
_symmetry.space_group_name_H-M   'P 1'
#
loop_
_entity.id
_entity.type
_entity.pdbx_description
1 polymer ?
#
loop_
_entity_poly.entity_id
_entity_poly.type
_entity_poly.pdbx_seq_one_letter_code
_entity_poly.pdbx_strand_id
1 'polypeptide(L)'
;SSDMEKVIKLSNHEPQVINFSELIVLSEAGKDKQEKKEKPKKEKKEKVKDEDLHELGITISRQDDFSLWYSQTITKSEMIEYYDVSGCYILRPWSYGIWERVQGFLDNLFKENGVENAYFPIFVTEKALTKEEDHLEGFAPEVAWVTRSGKTEMKEPIAIRPTSETIMYPAFAKWVQSHRDLPILLNQWTNIVRWEFKHPTPFIRTREFLWQ
;
A
#
# COMPACT_ATOMS: atom_id res chain seq x y z
N SER A 1 -14.60 5.46 -24.57
CA SER A 1 -15.34 6.74 -24.42
C SER A 1 -16.78 6.53 -24.01
N SER A 2 -17.54 5.59 -24.60
CA SER A 2 -18.99 5.45 -24.31
C SER A 2 -19.35 4.96 -22.91
N ASP A 3 -18.46 4.24 -22.22
CA ASP A 3 -18.81 3.66 -20.91
C ASP A 3 -18.66 4.66 -19.76
N MET A 4 -17.74 5.62 -19.86
CA MET A 4 -17.66 6.72 -18.89
C MET A 4 -18.86 7.66 -18.98
N GLU A 5 -19.40 7.89 -20.19
CA GLU A 5 -20.59 8.73 -20.37
C GLU A 5 -21.85 8.15 -19.71
N LYS A 6 -21.96 6.81 -19.63
CA LYS A 6 -23.07 6.14 -18.93
C LYS A 6 -22.99 6.30 -17.42
N VAL A 7 -21.79 6.27 -16.85
CA VAL A 7 -21.55 6.45 -15.41
C VAL A 7 -21.83 7.90 -14.98
N ILE A 8 -21.52 8.86 -15.83
CA ILE A 8 -21.74 10.29 -15.58
C ILE A 8 -23.25 10.64 -15.60
N LYS A 9 -24.04 10.02 -16.50
CA LYS A 9 -25.50 10.19 -16.53
C LYS A 9 -26.22 9.63 -15.30
N LEU A 10 -25.69 8.58 -14.67
CA LEU A 10 -26.25 7.98 -13.45
C LEU A 10 -25.95 8.79 -12.18
N SER A 11 -24.93 9.65 -12.21
CA SER A 11 -24.44 10.40 -11.05
C SER A 11 -24.89 11.87 -11.01
N ASN A 12 -25.77 12.29 -11.94
CA ASN A 12 -26.32 13.66 -12.01
C ASN A 12 -25.24 14.76 -12.01
N HIS A 13 -24.05 14.45 -12.54
CA HIS A 13 -22.91 15.36 -12.62
C HIS A 13 -22.66 15.75 -14.07
N GLU A 14 -22.56 17.05 -14.37
CA GLU A 14 -22.22 17.50 -15.72
C GLU A 14 -20.69 17.47 -15.93
N PRO A 15 -20.20 16.89 -17.04
CA PRO A 15 -18.77 16.83 -17.31
C PRO A 15 -18.22 18.22 -17.69
N GLN A 16 -17.22 18.70 -16.96
CA GLN A 16 -16.45 19.89 -17.36
C GLN A 16 -15.34 19.51 -18.34
N VAL A 17 -15.48 19.96 -19.59
CA VAL A 17 -14.45 19.81 -20.62
C VAL A 17 -13.49 21.00 -20.52
N ILE A 18 -12.28 20.76 -20.03
CA ILE A 18 -11.23 21.78 -19.92
C ILE A 18 -10.38 21.76 -21.19
N ASN A 19 -10.26 22.92 -21.86
CA ASN A 19 -9.46 23.10 -23.06
C ASN A 19 -8.03 23.53 -22.70
N PHE A 20 -7.04 22.72 -23.05
CA PHE A 20 -5.63 22.93 -22.67
C PHE A 20 -4.84 23.89 -23.59
N SER A 21 -5.48 24.48 -24.59
CA SER A 21 -4.81 25.39 -25.53
C SER A 21 -4.36 26.72 -24.89
N GLU A 22 -4.97 27.15 -23.78
CA GLU A 22 -4.64 28.44 -23.12
C GLU A 22 -3.38 28.39 -22.24
N LEU A 23 -2.96 27.20 -21.78
CA LEU A 23 -1.78 27.03 -20.92
C LEU A 23 -0.45 27.26 -21.65
N ILE A 24 -0.43 27.11 -22.97
CA ILE A 24 0.79 27.25 -23.78
C ILE A 24 1.22 28.72 -23.90
N VAL A 25 0.24 29.64 -23.98
CA VAL A 25 0.49 31.08 -24.22
C VAL A 25 1.16 31.77 -23.03
N LEU A 26 0.91 31.29 -21.80
CA LEU A 26 1.50 31.88 -20.59
C LEU A 26 2.99 31.56 -20.41
N SER A 27 3.51 30.54 -21.10
CA SER A 27 4.91 30.11 -20.96
C SER A 27 5.91 30.97 -21.76
N GLU A 28 5.45 31.70 -22.78
CA GLU A 28 6.32 32.45 -23.70
C GLU A 28 6.48 33.93 -23.34
N ALA A 29 5.64 34.49 -22.46
CA ALA A 29 5.66 35.92 -22.11
C ALA A 29 6.72 36.32 -21.05
N GLY A 30 7.49 35.36 -20.50
CA GLY A 30 8.33 35.55 -19.31
C GLY A 30 9.83 35.86 -19.53
N LYS A 31 10.29 36.06 -20.77
CA LYS A 31 11.72 36.29 -21.06
C LYS A 31 11.98 37.68 -21.63
N ASP A 32 12.09 38.70 -20.77
CA ASP A 32 13.10 39.75 -20.99
C ASP A 32 13.37 40.66 -19.78
N LYS A 33 14.68 40.93 -19.58
CA LYS A 33 15.35 42.03 -18.83
C LYS A 33 15.29 42.08 -17.29
N GLN A 34 16.48 42.06 -16.65
CA GLN A 34 16.87 43.11 -15.69
C GLN A 34 18.38 43.21 -15.39
N GLU A 35 18.83 44.47 -15.29
CA GLU A 35 20.19 44.98 -15.14
C GLU A 35 20.73 44.93 -13.69
N LYS A 36 22.06 45.01 -13.58
CA LYS A 36 22.85 45.13 -12.33
C LYS A 36 22.60 46.45 -11.59
N LYS A 37 22.39 46.40 -10.26
CA LYS A 37 22.70 47.49 -9.32
C LYS A 37 23.27 46.99 -7.99
N GLU A 38 24.18 47.79 -7.44
CA GLU A 38 25.06 47.54 -6.29
C GLU A 38 24.39 47.54 -4.91
N LYS A 39 25.08 46.94 -3.94
CA LYS A 39 24.71 46.74 -2.52
C LYS A 39 24.94 47.98 -1.65
N PRO A 40 24.19 48.07 -0.53
CA PRO A 40 24.80 48.40 0.77
C PRO A 40 24.52 47.32 1.86
N LYS A 41 25.53 47.05 2.69
CA LYS A 41 25.48 46.31 4.00
C LYS A 41 25.10 47.33 5.10
N LYS A 42 24.55 47.03 6.29
CA LYS A 42 24.04 45.85 7.03
C LYS A 42 23.39 46.44 8.30
N GLU A 43 22.23 45.94 8.73
CA GLU A 43 21.86 45.90 10.16
C GLU A 43 21.34 44.49 10.49
N LYS A 44 21.81 43.96 11.63
CA LYS A 44 21.62 42.58 12.07
C LYS A 44 20.20 42.38 12.61
N LYS A 45 19.42 41.53 11.94
CA LYS A 45 18.40 40.69 12.58
C LYS A 45 18.86 39.25 12.44
N GLU A 46 18.85 38.50 13.53
CA GLU A 46 19.09 37.06 13.52
C GLU A 46 18.06 36.40 12.59
N LYS A 47 18.52 36.03 11.40
CA LYS A 47 17.80 35.14 10.50
C LYS A 47 18.13 33.72 10.93
N VAL A 48 17.14 33.02 11.46
CA VAL A 48 17.12 31.55 11.37
C VAL A 48 17.27 31.23 9.87
N LYS A 49 18.19 30.34 9.51
CA LYS A 49 18.51 30.02 8.12
C LYS A 49 17.26 29.46 7.42
N ASP A 50 16.75 30.19 6.43
CA ASP A 50 15.65 29.76 5.54
C ASP A 50 15.99 28.47 4.75
N GLU A 51 17.27 28.10 4.65
CA GLU A 51 17.71 26.88 3.94
C GLU A 51 17.28 25.60 4.67
N ASP A 52 17.27 25.57 6.01
CA ASP A 52 16.87 24.39 6.80
C ASP A 52 15.35 24.16 6.75
N LEU A 53 14.56 25.22 6.58
CA LEU A 53 13.10 25.16 6.44
C LEU A 53 12.67 24.51 5.12
N HIS A 54 13.46 24.72 4.05
CA HIS A 54 13.18 24.14 2.74
C HIS A 54 13.49 22.63 2.69
N GLU A 55 14.38 22.15 3.56
CA GLU A 55 14.75 20.74 3.66
C GLU A 55 13.71 19.92 4.46
N LEU A 56 13.05 20.55 5.44
CA LEU A 56 11.96 19.95 6.23
C LEU A 56 10.64 19.82 5.43
N GLY A 57 10.37 20.73 4.49
CA GLY A 57 9.17 20.74 3.66
C GLY A 57 9.24 19.81 2.44
N ILE A 58 8.11 19.57 1.76
CA ILE A 58 8.09 18.87 0.47
C ILE A 58 8.68 19.82 -0.60
N THR A 59 9.68 19.35 -1.36
CA THR A 59 10.48 20.21 -2.26
C THR A 59 9.97 20.23 -3.70
N ILE A 60 9.10 19.29 -4.08
CA ILE A 60 8.58 19.14 -5.45
C ILE A 60 7.06 19.16 -5.45
N SER A 61 6.45 19.73 -6.48
CA SER A 61 5.01 19.67 -6.65
C SER A 61 4.56 18.28 -7.12
N ARG A 62 3.30 17.93 -6.83
CA ARG A 62 2.72 16.66 -7.27
C ARG A 62 2.65 16.53 -8.79
N GLN A 63 2.49 17.66 -9.49
CA GLN A 63 2.33 17.73 -10.95
C GLN A 63 3.66 17.53 -11.69
N ASP A 64 4.77 17.96 -11.11
CA ASP A 64 6.09 17.90 -11.76
C ASP A 64 6.72 16.51 -11.67
N ASP A 65 6.78 15.93 -10.46
CA ASP A 65 7.26 14.57 -10.23
C ASP A 65 6.44 13.91 -9.13
N PHE A 66 5.47 13.09 -9.54
CA PHE A 66 4.61 12.36 -8.63
C PHE A 66 5.38 11.37 -7.75
N SER A 67 6.41 10.70 -8.29
CA SER A 67 7.13 9.65 -7.59
C SER A 67 7.95 10.22 -6.44
N LEU A 68 8.70 11.30 -6.73
CA LEU A 68 9.49 11.99 -5.73
C LEU A 68 8.59 12.70 -4.71
N TRP A 69 7.52 13.37 -5.17
CA TRP A 69 6.52 13.97 -4.28
C TRP A 69 5.93 12.95 -3.31
N TYR A 70 5.55 11.77 -3.80
CA TYR A 70 4.97 10.70 -2.99
C TYR A 70 5.97 10.20 -1.94
N SER A 71 7.20 9.90 -2.36
CA SER A 71 8.27 9.45 -1.46
C SER A 71 8.57 10.48 -0.37
N GLN A 72 8.69 11.76 -0.71
CA GLN A 72 8.90 12.83 0.28
C GLN A 72 7.71 12.98 1.21
N THR A 73 6.49 12.91 0.69
CA THR A 73 5.28 13.08 1.50
C THR A 73 5.21 12.02 2.60
N ILE A 74 5.38 10.74 2.26
CA ILE A 74 5.24 9.64 3.21
C ILE A 74 6.43 9.50 4.17
N THR A 75 7.63 9.95 3.79
CA THR A 75 8.81 9.93 4.68
C THR A 75 8.84 11.14 5.61
N LYS A 76 8.67 12.36 5.07
CA LYS A 76 8.70 13.61 5.85
C LYS A 76 7.51 13.77 6.78
N SER A 77 6.37 13.13 6.47
CA SER A 77 5.23 13.04 7.40
C SER A 77 5.38 11.96 8.47
N GLU A 78 6.52 11.28 8.53
CA GLU A 78 6.78 10.21 9.49
C GLU A 78 5.79 9.03 9.39
N MET A 79 5.26 8.78 8.19
CA MET A 79 4.35 7.65 7.96
C MET A 79 5.11 6.35 7.78
N ILE A 80 6.24 6.36 7.09
CA ILE A 80 7.04 5.15 6.84
C ILE A 80 8.51 5.36 7.13
N GLU A 81 9.22 4.25 7.29
CA GLU A 81 10.68 4.17 7.16
C GLU A 81 11.03 3.09 6.12
N TYR A 82 12.05 3.35 5.30
CA TYR A 82 12.55 2.34 4.36
C TYR A 82 13.30 1.25 5.13
N TYR A 83 13.11 -0.01 4.73
CA TYR A 83 13.79 -1.14 5.33
C TYR A 83 14.84 -1.72 4.36
N ASP A 84 15.83 -2.42 4.90
CA ASP A 84 16.92 -3.01 4.12
C ASP A 84 16.44 -4.09 3.13
N VAL A 85 15.29 -4.71 3.41
CA VAL A 85 14.64 -5.64 2.49
C VAL A 85 13.76 -4.88 1.51
N SER A 86 14.13 -4.92 0.23
CA SER A 86 13.37 -4.29 -0.86
C SER A 86 11.90 -4.72 -0.84
N GLY A 87 10.99 -3.74 -0.91
CA GLY A 87 9.55 -3.96 -0.90
C GLY A 87 8.94 -4.15 0.49
N CYS A 88 9.74 -4.10 1.56
CA CYS A 88 9.30 -4.03 2.94
C CYS A 88 9.50 -2.62 3.48
N TYR A 89 8.54 -2.14 4.26
CA TYR A 89 8.54 -0.79 4.82
C TYR A 89 8.05 -0.86 6.27
N ILE A 90 8.65 -0.05 7.14
CA ILE A 90 8.21 0.06 8.52
C ILE A 90 7.05 1.04 8.56
N LEU A 91 5.90 0.60 9.08
CA LEU A 91 4.75 1.47 9.32
C LEU A 91 4.94 2.17 10.67
N ARG A 92 5.24 3.46 10.64
CA ARG A 92 5.40 4.29 11.84
C ARG A 92 4.04 4.59 12.47
N PRO A 93 3.98 5.05 13.74
CA PRO A 93 2.71 5.29 14.45
C PRO A 93 1.71 6.17 13.69
N TRP A 94 2.18 7.11 12.86
CA TRP A 94 1.30 7.98 12.08
C TRP A 94 0.47 7.20 11.04
N SER A 95 1.10 6.29 10.29
CA SER A 95 0.40 5.46 9.31
C SER A 95 -0.32 4.28 9.95
N TYR A 96 0.27 3.67 10.98
CA TYR A 96 -0.36 2.58 11.71
C TYR A 96 -1.63 3.04 12.44
N GLY A 97 -1.65 4.26 12.97
CA GLY A 97 -2.86 4.84 13.57
C GLY A 97 -4.00 5.05 12.57
N ILE A 98 -3.73 5.19 11.27
CA ILE A 98 -4.76 5.17 10.22
C ILE A 98 -5.28 3.74 10.05
N TRP A 99 -4.37 2.77 10.00
CA TRP A 99 -4.73 1.35 9.92
C TRP A 99 -5.60 0.91 11.09
N GLU A 100 -5.26 1.27 12.33
CA GLU A 100 -6.06 0.95 13.53
C GLU A 100 -7.50 1.50 13.45
N ARG A 101 -7.68 2.69 12.86
CA ARG A 101 -9.02 3.28 12.66
C ARG A 101 -9.83 2.52 11.63
N VAL A 102 -9.21 2.17 10.50
CA VAL A 102 -9.85 1.36 9.45
C VAL A 102 -10.22 -0.02 10.00
N GLN A 103 -9.28 -0.65 10.69
CA GLN A 103 -9.47 -1.93 11.36
C GLN A 103 -10.63 -1.85 12.36
N GLY A 104 -10.62 -0.89 13.28
CA GLY A 104 -11.69 -0.75 14.28
C GLY A 104 -13.07 -0.52 13.67
N PHE A 105 -13.16 0.27 12.59
CA PHE A 105 -14.41 0.49 11.88
C PHE A 105 -14.94 -0.79 11.21
N LEU A 106 -14.09 -1.48 10.42
CA LEU A 106 -14.49 -2.68 9.70
C LEU A 106 -14.77 -3.85 10.64
N ASP A 107 -13.98 -4.00 11.70
CA ASP A 107 -14.13 -5.05 12.69
C ASP A 107 -15.47 -4.97 13.42
N ASN A 108 -15.92 -3.75 13.76
CA ASN A 108 -17.26 -3.54 14.31
C ASN A 108 -18.36 -3.92 13.31
N LEU A 109 -18.22 -3.51 12.05
CA LEU A 109 -19.17 -3.85 10.99
C LEU A 109 -19.27 -5.36 10.78
N PHE A 110 -18.14 -6.08 10.79
CA PHE A 110 -18.11 -7.54 10.66
C PHE A 110 -18.81 -8.22 11.83
N LYS A 111 -18.55 -7.78 13.06
CA LYS A 111 -19.21 -8.32 14.27
C LYS A 111 -20.71 -8.08 14.27
N GLU A 112 -21.17 -6.92 13.81
CA GLU A 112 -22.61 -6.63 13.65
C GLU A 112 -23.29 -7.59 12.66
N ASN A 113 -22.54 -8.11 11.68
CA ASN A 113 -23.01 -9.08 10.70
C ASN A 113 -22.76 -10.56 11.11
N GLY A 114 -22.36 -10.81 12.36
CA GLY A 114 -22.14 -12.16 12.89
C GLY A 114 -20.84 -12.84 12.44
N VAL A 115 -19.88 -12.07 11.91
CA VAL A 115 -18.54 -12.57 11.57
C VAL A 115 -17.68 -12.60 12.84
N GLU A 116 -16.98 -13.71 13.05
CA GLU A 116 -16.07 -13.89 14.18
C GLU A 116 -14.61 -13.82 13.73
N ASN A 117 -13.75 -13.18 14.52
CA ASN A 117 -12.32 -13.15 14.22
C ASN A 117 -11.65 -14.46 14.63
N ALA A 118 -10.81 -14.98 13.74
CA ALA A 118 -9.94 -16.12 13.97
C ALA A 118 -8.51 -15.78 13.54
N TYR A 119 -7.57 -16.67 13.84
CA TYR A 119 -6.20 -16.56 13.36
C TYR A 119 -5.72 -17.92 12.86
N PHE A 120 -5.35 -17.99 11.59
CA PHE A 120 -4.76 -19.18 10.99
C PHE A 120 -3.24 -19.03 10.91
N PRO A 121 -2.48 -20.14 10.96
CA PRO A 121 -1.02 -20.11 10.87
C PRO A 121 -0.51 -19.38 9.62
N ILE A 122 0.66 -18.76 9.73
CA ILE A 122 1.32 -18.11 8.59
C ILE A 122 1.95 -19.12 7.61
N PHE A 123 2.28 -20.32 8.08
CA PHE A 123 2.98 -21.33 7.28
C PHE A 123 2.00 -22.29 6.60
N VAL A 124 2.27 -22.58 5.34
CA VAL A 124 1.52 -23.53 4.50
C VAL A 124 2.46 -24.63 4.06
N THR A 125 2.02 -25.89 4.12
CA THR A 125 2.81 -26.98 3.57
C THR A 125 2.74 -26.96 2.04
N GLU A 126 3.83 -27.35 1.38
CA GLU A 126 3.85 -27.48 -0.09
C GLU A 126 2.67 -28.29 -0.62
N LYS A 127 2.40 -29.44 0.00
CA LYS A 127 1.28 -30.33 -0.35
C LYS A 127 -0.09 -29.64 -0.30
N ALA A 128 -0.31 -28.75 0.66
CA ALA A 128 -1.58 -28.03 0.78
C ALA A 128 -1.71 -26.95 -0.30
N LEU A 129 -0.60 -26.33 -0.69
CA LEU A 129 -0.56 -25.31 -1.72
C LEU A 129 -0.76 -25.90 -3.12
N THR A 130 -0.06 -26.99 -3.45
CA THR A 130 -0.20 -27.68 -4.77
C THR A 130 -1.57 -28.30 -4.97
N LYS A 131 -2.32 -28.58 -3.90
CA LYS A 131 -3.66 -29.17 -4.02
C LYS A 131 -4.69 -28.20 -4.62
N GLU A 132 -4.46 -26.89 -4.49
CA GLU A 132 -5.31 -25.81 -5.03
C GLU A 132 -4.60 -25.09 -6.19
N GLU A 133 -3.67 -25.77 -6.89
CA GLU A 133 -2.82 -25.19 -7.94
C GLU A 133 -3.64 -24.58 -9.08
N ASP A 134 -4.79 -25.15 -9.42
CA ASP A 134 -5.76 -24.62 -10.40
C ASP A 134 -6.29 -23.22 -10.04
N HIS A 135 -6.35 -22.87 -8.75
CA HIS A 135 -6.70 -21.54 -8.26
C HIS A 135 -5.48 -20.64 -8.05
N LEU A 136 -4.27 -21.21 -8.08
CA LEU A 136 -3.01 -20.57 -7.74
C LEU A 136 -2.05 -20.37 -8.92
N GLU A 137 -2.46 -20.67 -10.15
CA GLU A 137 -1.64 -20.50 -11.37
C GLU A 137 -1.03 -19.08 -11.49
N GLY A 138 -1.67 -18.06 -10.91
CA GLY A 138 -1.15 -16.68 -10.84
C GLY A 138 -0.20 -16.37 -9.68
N PHE A 139 -0.17 -17.20 -8.63
CA PHE A 139 0.58 -16.93 -7.39
C PHE A 139 1.91 -17.70 -7.29
N ALA A 140 2.09 -18.77 -8.06
CA ALA A 140 3.29 -19.62 -8.03
C ALA A 140 4.63 -18.84 -8.02
N PRO A 141 4.85 -17.79 -8.84
CA PRO A 141 6.13 -17.05 -8.81
C PRO A 141 6.29 -16.13 -7.59
N GLU A 142 5.21 -15.82 -6.86
CA GLU A 142 5.22 -14.85 -5.75
C GLU A 142 5.30 -15.51 -4.36
N VAL A 143 5.36 -16.85 -4.29
CA VAL A 143 5.39 -17.58 -3.02
C VAL A 143 6.79 -17.56 -2.40
N ALA A 144 6.88 -17.08 -1.15
CA ALA A 144 8.11 -17.14 -0.38
C ALA A 144 8.22 -18.49 0.36
N TRP A 145 9.34 -19.20 0.16
CA TRP A 145 9.58 -20.52 0.75
C TRP A 145 10.62 -20.48 1.87
N VAL A 146 10.34 -21.22 2.94
CA VAL A 146 11.26 -21.52 4.03
C VAL A 146 11.75 -22.95 3.87
N THR A 147 13.05 -23.10 3.59
CA THR A 147 13.69 -24.40 3.30
C THR A 147 14.70 -24.82 4.37
N ARG A 148 15.07 -23.92 5.28
CA ARG A 148 16.09 -24.16 6.31
C ARG A 148 15.65 -23.60 7.66
N SER A 149 15.99 -24.31 8.72
CA SER A 149 15.88 -23.83 10.09
C SER A 149 17.27 -23.74 10.71
N GLY A 150 17.75 -22.51 10.92
CA GLY A 150 19.14 -22.24 11.27
C GLY A 150 20.08 -22.74 10.18
N LYS A 151 20.88 -23.77 10.49
CA LYS A 151 21.80 -24.40 9.52
C LYS A 151 21.26 -25.70 8.92
N THR A 152 20.20 -26.26 9.48
CA THR A 152 19.64 -27.56 9.10
C THR A 152 18.63 -27.39 7.96
N GLU A 153 18.77 -28.20 6.92
CA GLU A 153 17.83 -28.25 5.81
C GLU A 153 16.57 -29.02 6.19
N MET A 154 15.41 -28.49 5.80
CA MET A 154 14.12 -29.10 6.10
C MET A 154 13.81 -30.19 5.08
N LYS A 155 13.17 -31.28 5.53
CA LYS A 155 12.77 -32.39 4.65
C LYS A 155 11.69 -31.98 3.65
N GLU A 156 10.75 -31.16 4.11
CA GLU A 156 9.67 -30.61 3.30
C GLU A 156 9.72 -29.09 3.44
N PRO A 157 9.76 -28.32 2.34
CA PRO A 157 9.71 -26.87 2.39
C PRO A 157 8.32 -26.42 2.84
N ILE A 158 8.28 -25.29 3.54
CA ILE A 158 7.03 -24.64 3.96
C ILE A 158 6.95 -23.25 3.32
N ALA A 159 5.79 -22.90 2.78
CA ALA A 159 5.53 -21.58 2.22
C ALA A 159 5.07 -20.61 3.33
N ILE A 160 5.40 -19.33 3.16
CA ILE A 160 4.73 -18.24 3.85
C ILE A 160 3.46 -17.94 3.07
N ARG A 161 2.32 -17.81 3.75
CA ARG A 161 1.02 -17.63 3.10
C ARG A 161 1.02 -16.41 2.14
N PRO A 162 0.68 -16.61 0.85
CA PRO A 162 0.31 -15.51 -0.05
C PRO A 162 -1.18 -15.16 0.05
N THR A 163 -1.97 -16.13 0.56
CA THR A 163 -3.40 -16.11 0.84
C THR A 163 -3.72 -17.30 1.77
N SER A 164 -4.92 -17.36 2.38
CA SER A 164 -5.20 -18.31 3.49
C SER A 164 -6.18 -19.45 3.16
N GLU A 165 -6.70 -19.51 1.94
CA GLU A 165 -7.67 -20.49 1.45
C GLU A 165 -7.19 -21.93 1.68
N THR A 166 -5.95 -22.23 1.28
CA THR A 166 -5.31 -23.56 1.44
C THR A 166 -5.09 -23.95 2.90
N ILE A 167 -5.14 -22.99 3.83
CA ILE A 167 -5.02 -23.21 5.29
C ILE A 167 -6.40 -23.37 5.92
N MET A 168 -7.35 -22.51 5.53
CA MET A 168 -8.67 -22.39 6.14
C MET A 168 -9.63 -23.50 5.68
N TYR A 169 -9.69 -23.77 4.37
CA TYR A 169 -10.69 -24.68 3.81
C TYR A 169 -10.56 -26.13 4.31
N PRO A 170 -9.36 -26.70 4.50
CA PRO A 170 -9.23 -28.01 5.12
C PRO A 170 -9.73 -28.06 6.56
N ALA A 171 -9.70 -26.95 7.30
CA ALA A 171 -10.28 -26.85 8.63
C ALA A 171 -11.80 -26.74 8.56
N PHE A 172 -12.34 -25.94 7.63
CA PHE A 172 -13.78 -25.78 7.43
C PHE A 172 -14.43 -27.11 7.07
N ALA A 173 -13.80 -27.90 6.19
CA ALA A 173 -14.26 -29.24 5.82
C ALA A 173 -14.34 -30.22 7.02
N LYS A 174 -13.55 -29.98 8.08
CA LYS A 174 -13.63 -30.77 9.32
C LYS A 174 -14.70 -30.23 10.28
N TRP A 175 -14.91 -28.92 10.31
CA TRP A 175 -15.88 -28.28 11.21
C TRP A 175 -17.32 -28.47 10.72
N VAL A 176 -17.55 -28.45 9.41
CA VAL A 176 -18.90 -28.63 8.83
C VAL A 176 -19.22 -30.12 8.71
N GLN A 177 -20.04 -30.63 9.62
CA GLN A 177 -20.54 -32.02 9.61
C GLN A 177 -22.03 -32.10 9.27
N SER A 178 -22.78 -31.02 9.50
CA SER A 178 -24.21 -30.92 9.25
C SER A 178 -24.61 -29.53 8.74
N HIS A 179 -25.83 -29.42 8.21
CA HIS A 179 -26.42 -28.14 7.80
C HIS A 179 -26.52 -27.12 8.94
N ARG A 180 -26.47 -27.58 10.20
CA ARG A 180 -26.52 -26.73 11.39
C ARG A 180 -25.21 -25.99 11.70
N ASP A 181 -24.10 -26.47 11.16
CA ASP A 181 -22.78 -25.87 11.38
C ASP A 181 -22.55 -24.65 10.45
N LEU A 182 -23.52 -24.36 9.57
CA LEU A 182 -23.50 -23.25 8.63
C LEU A 182 -24.47 -22.14 9.08
N PRO A 183 -24.14 -20.86 8.79
CA PRO A 183 -22.95 -20.38 8.09
C PRO A 183 -21.70 -20.31 8.98
N ILE A 184 -20.52 -20.56 8.40
CA ILE A 184 -19.23 -20.20 9.02
C ILE A 184 -18.84 -18.83 8.48
N LEU A 185 -18.74 -17.84 9.37
CA LEU A 185 -18.38 -16.46 9.05
C LEU A 185 -17.13 -16.09 9.84
N LEU A 186 -15.96 -16.19 9.21
CA LEU A 186 -14.69 -15.93 9.86
C LEU A 186 -13.89 -14.83 9.15
N ASN A 187 -13.25 -13.99 9.94
CA ASN A 187 -12.33 -12.93 9.52
C ASN A 187 -10.95 -13.11 10.18
N GLN A 188 -9.87 -12.61 9.57
CA GLN A 188 -8.55 -12.60 10.19
C GLN A 188 -7.72 -11.36 9.83
N TRP A 189 -7.41 -10.54 10.83
CA TRP A 189 -6.48 -9.42 10.68
C TRP A 189 -5.04 -9.91 10.71
N THR A 190 -4.30 -9.73 9.61
CA THR A 190 -3.03 -10.45 9.50
C THR A 190 -2.08 -9.89 8.44
N ASN A 191 -0.82 -10.33 8.44
CA ASN A 191 0.16 -9.98 7.40
C ASN A 191 0.22 -11.03 6.28
N ILE A 192 0.46 -10.58 5.07
CA ILE A 192 0.66 -11.42 3.88
C ILE A 192 2.00 -11.12 3.26
N VAL A 193 2.62 -12.17 2.71
CA VAL A 193 3.84 -12.04 1.92
C VAL A 193 3.57 -12.47 0.49
N ARG A 194 3.80 -11.56 -0.45
CA ARG A 194 3.83 -11.81 -1.90
C ARG A 194 5.11 -11.26 -2.46
N TRP A 195 5.98 -12.14 -2.93
CA TRP A 195 7.29 -11.78 -3.46
C TRP A 195 7.20 -11.25 -4.89
N GLU A 196 6.48 -10.15 -5.08
CA GLU A 196 6.27 -9.56 -6.40
C GLU A 196 7.58 -8.97 -6.97
N PHE A 197 7.78 -9.17 -8.27
CA PHE A 197 8.96 -8.69 -9.02
C PHE A 197 8.79 -7.30 -9.62
N LYS A 198 7.55 -6.77 -9.66
CA LYS A 198 7.28 -5.41 -10.12
C LYS A 198 7.83 -4.39 -9.12
N HIS A 199 8.04 -3.16 -9.60
CA HIS A 199 8.55 -2.07 -8.76
C HIS A 199 7.67 -1.86 -7.53
N PRO A 200 8.19 -2.04 -6.30
CA PRO A 200 7.42 -1.87 -5.08
C PRO A 200 7.18 -0.38 -4.82
N THR A 201 5.98 -0.06 -4.35
CA THR A 201 5.57 1.31 -4.02
C THR A 201 4.92 1.27 -2.63
N PRO A 202 5.41 2.02 -1.63
CA PRO A 202 4.88 1.96 -0.28
C PRO A 202 3.36 2.10 -0.23
N PHE A 203 2.71 1.33 0.63
CA PHE A 203 1.24 1.16 0.76
C PHE A 203 0.53 0.55 -0.46
N ILE A 204 0.90 0.92 -1.68
CA ILE A 204 0.20 0.53 -2.91
C ILE A 204 0.59 -0.88 -3.37
N ARG A 205 1.88 -1.19 -3.30
CA ARG A 205 2.46 -2.49 -3.68
C ARG A 205 3.68 -2.78 -2.83
N THR A 206 3.50 -3.60 -1.80
CA THR A 206 4.57 -4.01 -0.90
C THR A 206 4.67 -5.53 -0.89
N ARG A 207 5.84 -6.07 -0.58
CA ARG A 207 6.05 -7.52 -0.50
C ARG A 207 5.46 -8.12 0.76
N GLU A 208 5.45 -7.35 1.85
CA GLU A 208 4.70 -7.65 3.05
C GLU A 208 3.67 -6.55 3.28
N PHE A 209 2.41 -6.91 3.52
CA PHE A 209 1.34 -5.96 3.83
C PHE A 209 0.36 -6.53 4.86
N LEU A 210 -0.31 -5.62 5.57
CA LEU A 210 -1.40 -5.93 6.48
C LEU A 210 -2.72 -5.95 5.72
N TRP A 211 -3.60 -6.89 6.06
CA TRP A 211 -4.91 -7.04 5.44
C TRP A 211 -5.93 -7.69 6.37
N GLN A 212 -7.15 -7.87 5.86
CA GLN A 212 -8.19 -8.75 6.36
C GLN A 212 -8.75 -9.57 5.21
#